data_AF-A0A317Z629-F1
#
_entry.id   AF-A0A317Z629-F1
#
_cell.length_a   1.000
_cell.length_b   1.000
_cell.length_c   1.000
_cell.angle_alpha   90.00
_cell.angle_beta   90.00
_cell.angle_gamma   90.00
#
_symmetry.space_group_name_H-M   'P 1'
#
loop_
_entity.id
_entity.type
_entity.pdbx_description
1 polymer ?
#
loop_
_entity_poly.entity_id
_entity_poly.type
_entity_poly.pdbx_seq_one_letter_code
_entity_poly.pdbx_strand_id
1 'polypeptide(L)'
;MYERWLKIIDNGKEELINESAPFFFLDANMDFPNANENDVTIAGVDGVLPGSLSYAPFNLILRFGLDAYDLEEFWLYEHMLRSKFSRRKPFTIIHSQL
;
A
#
# COMPACT_ATOMS: atom_id res chain seq x y z
N MET A 1 -1.13 19.39 15.59
CA MET A 1 -0.28 18.67 14.61
C MET A 1 -0.88 17.29 14.47
N TYR A 2 -1.38 16.91 13.30
CA TYR A 2 -1.95 15.57 13.12
C TYR A 2 -0.82 14.54 13.26
N GLU A 3 -0.93 13.66 14.25
CA GLU A 3 0.08 12.64 14.57
C GLU A 3 0.21 11.61 13.44
N ARG A 4 -0.86 11.46 12.63
CA ARG A 4 -0.95 10.50 11.54
C ARG A 4 -0.92 11.19 10.17
N TRP A 5 0.05 10.79 9.35
CA TRP A 5 0.27 11.33 8.00
C TRP A 5 0.70 10.24 7.02
N LEU A 6 0.44 10.50 5.74
CA LEU A 6 0.83 9.68 4.59
C LEU A 6 1.30 10.55 3.43
N LYS A 7 2.48 10.23 2.90
CA LYS A 7 3.16 10.90 1.80
C LYS A 7 3.38 9.96 0.63
N ILE A 8 3.28 10.49 -0.58
CA ILE A 8 3.74 9.86 -1.81
C ILE A 8 5.02 10.55 -2.26
N ILE A 9 6.05 9.77 -2.59
CA ILE A 9 7.26 10.25 -3.24
C ILE A 9 7.27 9.77 -4.69
N ASP A 10 7.31 10.72 -5.61
CA ASP A 10 7.36 10.49 -7.06
C ASP A 10 8.44 11.37 -7.70
N ASN A 11 9.45 10.76 -8.33
CA ASN A 11 10.57 11.45 -8.99
C ASN A 11 11.22 12.57 -8.15
N GLY A 12 11.40 12.34 -6.84
CA GLY A 12 12.00 13.30 -5.92
C GLY A 12 11.06 14.41 -5.44
N LYS A 13 9.78 14.39 -5.83
CA LYS A 13 8.75 15.26 -5.27
C LYS A 13 7.99 14.51 -4.17
N GLU A 14 7.90 15.14 -3.01
CA GLU A 14 7.07 14.68 -1.91
C GLU A 14 5.71 15.35 -1.99
N GLU A 15 4.65 14.55 -1.96
CA GLU A 15 3.27 15.01 -1.88
C GLU A 15 2.62 14.43 -0.63
N LEU A 16 2.12 15.31 0.24
CA LEU A 16 1.36 14.91 1.42
C LEU A 16 -0.11 14.73 1.00
N ILE A 17 -0.71 13.57 1.28
CA ILE A 17 -2.11 13.30 0.89
C ILE A 17 -3.09 13.83 1.95
N ASN A 18 -2.70 13.83 3.22
CA ASN A 18 -3.58 14.23 4.31
C ASN A 18 -2.90 15.28 5.21
N GLU A 19 -3.47 16.48 5.25
CA GLU A 19 -2.92 17.55 6.08
C GLU A 19 -3.95 18.23 6.99
N SER A 20 -5.26 18.08 6.72
CA SER A 20 -6.32 18.65 7.57
C SER A 20 -7.69 18.05 7.27
N ALA A 21 -8.62 18.19 8.22
CA ALA A 21 -10.04 17.93 8.02
C ALA A 21 -10.54 18.57 6.71
N PRO A 22 -11.41 17.87 5.93
CA PRO A 22 -12.18 16.69 6.32
C PRO A 22 -11.51 15.33 6.09
N PHE A 23 -10.31 15.27 5.49
CA PHE A 23 -9.67 14.02 5.07
C PHE A 23 -8.43 13.68 5.89
N PHE A 24 -8.41 12.51 6.54
CA PHE A 24 -7.33 12.12 7.45
C PHE A 24 -6.93 10.65 7.29
N PHE A 25 -5.63 10.40 7.42
CA PHE A 25 -5.07 9.05 7.40
C PHE A 25 -5.35 8.34 8.74
N LEU A 26 -5.89 7.13 8.66
CA LEU A 26 -6.21 6.32 9.84
C LEU A 26 -5.11 5.32 10.12
N ASP A 27 -4.84 4.44 9.16
CA ASP A 27 -3.99 3.29 9.36
C ASP A 27 -3.47 2.71 8.04
N ALA A 28 -2.32 2.06 8.08
CA ALA A 28 -1.77 1.25 7.00
C ALA A 28 -1.54 -0.18 7.49
N ASN A 29 -2.16 -1.14 6.82
CA ASN A 29 -1.98 -2.56 7.10
C ASN A 29 -1.28 -3.22 5.91
N MET A 30 -0.24 -3.99 6.19
CA MET A 30 0.54 -4.73 5.21
C MET A 30 0.44 -6.22 5.50
N ASP A 31 0.07 -7.00 4.49
CA ASP A 31 0.12 -8.45 4.61
C ASP A 31 1.58 -8.93 4.68
N PHE A 32 1.85 -9.95 5.50
CA PHE A 32 3.17 -10.56 5.55
C PHE A 32 3.55 -11.10 4.17
N PRO A 33 4.81 -10.93 3.73
CA PRO A 33 5.24 -11.41 2.43
C PRO A 33 5.14 -12.94 2.38
N ASN A 34 4.40 -13.46 1.41
CA ASN A 34 4.36 -14.90 1.17
C ASN A 34 5.64 -15.35 0.48
N ALA A 35 6.24 -16.43 0.98
CA ALA A 35 7.37 -17.08 0.34
C ALA A 35 6.87 -17.98 -0.80
N ASN A 36 7.49 -17.86 -1.97
CA ASN A 36 7.37 -18.81 -3.07
C ASN A 36 8.57 -19.77 -2.99
N GLU A 37 8.29 -21.01 -2.62
CA GLU A 37 9.24 -22.11 -2.55
C GLU A 37 9.17 -22.91 -3.86
N ASN A 38 10.26 -22.93 -4.62
CA ASN A 38 10.37 -23.72 -5.87
C ASN A 38 10.99 -25.08 -5.59
N ASP A 39 10.31 -25.89 -4.81
CA ASP A 39 10.82 -27.17 -4.35
C ASP A 39 10.71 -28.25 -5.43
N VAL A 40 11.80 -28.98 -5.65
CA VAL A 40 11.86 -30.06 -6.66
C VAL A 40 11.77 -31.41 -5.97
N THR A 41 10.69 -32.13 -6.24
CA THR A 41 10.50 -33.53 -5.81
C THR A 41 10.91 -34.49 -6.92
N ILE A 42 11.83 -35.42 -6.63
CA ILE A 42 12.25 -36.47 -7.55
C ILE A 42 11.53 -37.77 -7.19
N ALA A 43 10.74 -38.32 -8.13
CA ALA A 43 10.02 -39.57 -7.90
C ALA A 43 11.00 -40.73 -7.63
N GLY A 44 10.83 -41.41 -6.49
CA GLY A 44 11.65 -42.56 -6.11
C GLY A 44 12.81 -42.24 -5.14
N VAL A 45 12.99 -40.98 -4.74
CA VAL A 45 13.92 -40.57 -3.67
C VAL A 45 13.10 -39.92 -2.55
N ASP A 46 13.35 -40.32 -1.31
CA ASP A 46 12.74 -39.68 -0.15
C ASP A 46 13.44 -38.34 0.13
N GLY A 47 12.68 -37.25 0.13
CA GLY A 47 13.19 -35.89 0.33
C GLY A 47 12.83 -34.89 -0.77
N VAL A 48 13.09 -33.61 -0.47
CA VAL A 48 12.81 -32.46 -1.35
C VAL A 48 14.10 -31.68 -1.54
N LEU A 49 14.41 -31.31 -2.79
CA LEU A 49 15.52 -30.41 -3.09
C LEU A 49 15.01 -28.96 -3.01
N PRO A 50 15.49 -28.15 -2.05
CA PRO A 50 15.06 -26.77 -1.91
C PRO A 50 15.56 -25.96 -3.11
N GLY A 51 14.62 -25.32 -3.81
CA GLY A 51 14.94 -24.46 -4.94
C GLY A 51 15.20 -23.01 -4.52
N SER A 52 15.01 -22.09 -5.47
CA SER A 52 15.14 -20.65 -5.18
C SER A 52 13.98 -20.18 -4.31
N LEU A 53 14.33 -19.51 -3.20
CA LEU A 53 13.37 -18.80 -2.35
C LEU A 53 13.16 -17.39 -2.89
N SER A 54 11.90 -17.02 -3.13
CA SER A 54 11.52 -15.66 -3.53
C SER A 54 10.30 -15.19 -2.75
N TYR A 55 10.08 -13.88 -2.69
CA TYR A 55 8.90 -13.30 -2.06
C TYR A 55 7.88 -12.90 -3.12
N ALA A 56 6.63 -13.29 -2.89
CA ALA A 56 5.51 -12.84 -3.70
C ALA A 56 5.23 -11.34 -3.46
N PRO A 57 4.60 -10.64 -4.43
CA PRO A 57 4.05 -9.31 -4.18
C PRO A 57 3.09 -9.33 -2.99
N PHE A 58 3.12 -8.27 -2.19
CA PHE A 58 2.22 -8.08 -1.05
C PHE A 58 1.25 -6.92 -1.32
N ASN A 59 0.14 -6.92 -0.59
CA ASN A 59 -0.83 -5.84 -0.64
C ASN A 59 -0.60 -4.88 0.53
N LEU A 60 -0.66 -3.58 0.22
CA LEU A 60 -0.69 -2.51 1.22
C LEU A 60 -2.11 -1.93 1.25
N ILE A 61 -2.80 -2.08 2.37
CA ILE A 61 -4.15 -1.57 2.59
C ILE A 61 -4.07 -0.28 3.38
N LEU A 62 -4.40 0.84 2.73
CA LEU A 62 -4.46 2.16 3.35
C LEU A 62 -5.89 2.50 3.75
N ARG A 63 -6.08 2.94 4.99
CA ARG A 63 -7.37 3.36 5.54
C ARG A 63 -7.37 4.86 5.78
N PHE A 64 -8.41 5.52 5.30
CA PHE A 64 -8.63 6.96 5.45
C PHE A 64 -10.02 7.22 6.04
N GLY A 65 -10.11 8.26 6.85
CA GLY A 65 -11.37 8.83 7.32
C GLY A 65 -11.70 10.08 6.51
N LEU A 66 -12.97 10.23 6.18
CA LEU A 66 -13.51 11.42 5.52
C LEU A 66 -14.75 11.88 6.28
N ASP A 67 -14.73 13.15 6.69
CA ASP A 67 -15.87 13.83 7.32
C ASP A 67 -16.49 14.82 6.32
N ALA A 68 -17.25 14.30 5.35
CA ALA A 68 -17.87 15.10 4.30
C ALA A 68 -19.23 15.67 4.73
N TYR A 69 -19.55 16.88 4.29
CA TYR A 69 -20.85 17.50 4.52
C TYR A 69 -21.92 16.94 3.57
N ASP A 70 -21.52 16.63 2.33
CA ASP A 70 -22.40 16.12 1.28
C ASP A 70 -21.78 14.94 0.52
N LEU A 71 -22.59 14.35 -0.36
CA LEU A 71 -22.20 13.20 -1.18
C LEU A 71 -21.29 13.61 -2.36
N GLU A 72 -21.36 14.88 -2.79
CA GLU A 72 -20.52 15.40 -3.89
C GLU A 72 -19.06 15.53 -3.44
N GLU A 73 -18.82 15.99 -2.21
CA GLU A 73 -17.51 16.00 -1.57
C GLU A 73 -16.94 14.59 -1.47
N PHE A 74 -17.75 13.60 -1.08
CA PHE A 74 -17.31 12.20 -1.02
C PHE A 74 -16.77 11.73 -2.39
N TRP A 75 -17.52 11.99 -3.47
CA TRP A 75 -17.11 11.63 -4.82
C TRP A 75 -15.86 12.39 -5.29
N LEU A 76 -15.73 13.66 -4.91
CA LEU A 76 -14.56 14.46 -5.24
C LEU A 76 -13.30 13.88 -4.59
N TYR A 77 -13.36 13.50 -3.32
CA TYR A 77 -12.25 12.85 -2.61
C TYR A 77 -11.94 11.46 -3.17
N GLU A 78 -12.96 10.67 -3.52
CA GLU A 78 -12.77 9.38 -4.19
C GLU A 78 -12.03 9.58 -5.54
N HIS A 79 -12.47 10.53 -6.34
CA HIS A 79 -11.85 10.83 -7.63
C HIS A 79 -10.40 11.31 -7.47
N MET A 80 -10.15 12.18 -6.48
CA MET A 80 -8.81 12.63 -6.13
C MET A 80 -7.90 11.44 -5.77
N LEU A 81 -8.35 10.53 -4.90
CA LEU A 81 -7.57 9.34 -4.51
C LEU A 81 -7.28 8.45 -5.71
N ARG A 82 -8.28 8.19 -6.57
CA ARG A 82 -8.09 7.40 -7.79
C ARG A 82 -7.04 8.05 -8.70
N SER A 83 -7.09 9.36 -8.89
CA SER A 83 -6.10 10.11 -9.67
C SER A 83 -4.68 9.97 -9.08
N LYS A 84 -4.56 10.01 -7.75
CA LYS A 84 -3.27 9.92 -7.06
C LYS A 84 -2.67 8.51 -7.08
N PHE A 85 -3.46 7.46 -6.84
CA PHE A 85 -2.94 6.10 -6.72
C PHE A 85 -2.95 5.31 -8.04
N SER A 86 -3.81 5.65 -9.01
CA SER A 86 -3.90 4.94 -10.30
C SER A 86 -2.84 5.44 -11.28
N ARG A 87 -1.57 5.17 -10.98
CA ARG A 87 -0.42 5.55 -11.82
C ARG A 87 0.20 4.33 -12.49
N ARG A 88 0.75 4.52 -13.69
CA ARG A 88 1.51 3.48 -14.41
C ARG A 88 2.94 3.33 -13.91
N LYS A 89 3.53 4.42 -13.42
CA LYS A 89 4.90 4.43 -12.92
C LYS A 89 4.89 4.08 -11.43
N PRO A 90 5.87 3.29 -10.95
CA PRO A 90 6.00 3.00 -9.54
C PRO A 90 6.29 4.28 -8.76
N PHE A 91 5.74 4.37 -7.54
CA PHE A 91 5.95 5.47 -6.60
C PHE A 91 6.15 4.90 -5.20
N THR A 92 6.74 5.68 -4.30
CA THR A 92 6.98 5.25 -2.92
C THR A 92 5.92 5.85 -2.01
N ILE A 93 5.44 5.06 -1.04
CA ILE A 93 4.51 5.53 0.00
C ILE A 93 5.28 5.53 1.32
N ILE A 94 5.16 6.62 2.08
CA ILE A 94 5.70 6.75 3.44
C ILE A 94 4.58 7.18 4.36
N HIS A 95 4.47 6.56 5.53
CA HIS A 95 3.46 6.91 6.51
C HIS A 95 4.03 7.00 7.92
N SER A 96 3.33 7.75 8.77
CA SER A 96 3.64 7.97 10.18
C SER A 96 3.71 6.73 11.08
N GLN A 97 3.02 5.63 10.75
CA GLN A 97 2.97 4.42 11.60
C GLN A 97 4.17 3.48 11.43
N LEU A 98 5.20 3.93 10.71
CA LEU A 98 6.41 3.17 10.47
C LEU A 98 7.47 3.45 11.54
#